data_AF-A0A942TC84-F1
#
_entry.id   AF-A0A942TC84-F1
#
_cell.length_a   1.000
_cell.length_b   1.000
_cell.length_c   1.000
_cell.angle_alpha   90.00
_cell.angle_beta   90.00
_cell.angle_gamma   90.00
#
_symmetry.space_group_name_H-M   'P 1'
#
loop_
_entity.id
_entity.type
_entity.pdbx_description
1 polymer ?
#
loop_
_entity_poly.entity_id
_entity_poly.type
_entity_poly.pdbx_seq_one_letter_code
_entity_poly.pdbx_strand_id
1 'polypeptide(L)' 'MKPINDTYGHQMGDILISETANCLKANAEKDMIVARIGGDEFVILIPNVGFPQVGTI' A
#
# COMPACT_ATOMS: atom_id res chain seq x y z
N MET A 1 -0.74 -11.33 -7.45
CA MET A 1 -2.12 -11.32 -8.02
C MET A 1 -2.54 -12.60 -8.74
N LYS A 2 -1.70 -13.14 -9.64
CA LYS A 2 -2.07 -14.27 -10.52
C LYS A 2 -2.77 -15.46 -9.84
N PRO A 3 -2.34 -15.99 -8.68
CA PRO A 3 -3.03 -17.12 -8.04
C PRO A 3 -4.48 -16.81 -7.63
N ILE A 4 -4.77 -15.58 -7.18
CA ILE A 4 -6.13 -15.15 -6.84
C ILE A 4 -6.98 -15.08 -8.10
N ASN A 5 -6.46 -14.48 -9.18
CA ASN A 5 -7.17 -14.36 -10.45
C ASN A 5 -7.45 -15.73 -11.08
N ASP A 6 -6.49 -16.65 -11.01
CA ASP A 6 -6.63 -18.00 -11.57
C ASP A 6 -7.66 -18.84 -10.77
N THR A 7 -7.81 -18.58 -9.46
CA THR A 7 -8.72 -19.32 -8.57
C THR A 7 -10.13 -18.72 -8.51
N TYR A 8 -10.24 -17.39 -8.52
CA TYR A 8 -11.47 -16.65 -8.23
C TYR A 8 -11.90 -15.69 -9.33
N GLY A 9 -11.15 -15.60 -10.42
CA GLY A 9 -11.40 -14.69 -11.54
C GLY A 9 -10.86 -13.28 -11.32
N HIS A 10 -10.70 -12.54 -12.43
CA HIS A 10 -10.14 -11.19 -12.44
C HIS A 10 -10.94 -10.17 -11.61
N GLN A 11 -12.27 -10.32 -11.56
CA GLN A 11 -13.11 -9.42 -10.76
C GLN A 11 -12.76 -9.49 -9.27
N MET A 12 -12.44 -10.69 -8.75
CA MET A 12 -12.00 -10.84 -7.37
C MET A 12 -10.64 -10.14 -7.16
N GLY A 13 -9.77 -10.21 -8.16
CA GLY A 13 -8.51 -9.46 -8.14
C GLY A 13 -8.73 -7.95 -8.03
N ASP A 14 -9.62 -7.40 -8.85
CA ASP A 14 -9.93 -5.97 -8.85
C ASP A 14 -10.54 -5.50 -7.51
N ILE A 15 -11.41 -6.32 -6.92
CA ILE A 15 -11.96 -6.08 -5.58
C ILE A 15 -10.83 -6.04 -4.55
N LEU A 16 -9.95 -7.06 -4.54
CA LEU A 16 -8.85 -7.12 -3.58
C LEU A 16 -7.89 -5.94 -3.70
N ILE A 17 -7.56 -5.50 -4.92
CA ILE A 17 -6.74 -4.30 -5.15
C ILE A 17 -7.44 -3.05 -4.61
N SER A 18 -8.75 -2.93 -4.83
CA SER A 18 -9.55 -1.79 -4.37
C SER A 18 -9.63 -1.74 -2.85
N GLU A 19 -9.87 -2.87 -2.20
CA GLU A 19 -9.88 -2.99 -0.74
C GLU A 19 -8.51 -2.72 -0.13
N THR A 20 -7.45 -3.19 -0.79
CA THR A 20 -6.07 -2.87 -0.36
C THR A 20 -5.83 -1.36 -0.42
N ALA A 21 -6.20 -0.69 -1.51
CA ALA A 21 -6.06 0.75 -1.63
C ALA A 21 -6.88 1.52 -0.57
N ASN A 22 -8.10 1.06 -0.27
CA ASN A 22 -8.94 1.64 0.79
C ASN A 22 -8.31 1.46 2.17
N CYS A 23 -7.81 0.27 2.47
CA CYS A 23 -7.11 -0.02 3.72
C CYS A 23 -5.88 0.88 3.89
N LEU A 24 -5.04 1.00 2.87
CA LEU A 24 -3.86 1.86 2.91
C LEU A 24 -4.23 3.34 3.12
N LYS A 25 -5.26 3.83 2.43
CA LYS A 25 -5.75 5.21 2.60
C LYS A 25 -6.36 5.46 3.98
N ALA A 26 -7.08 4.50 4.55
CA ALA A 26 -7.70 4.62 5.87
C ALA A 26 -6.67 4.70 7.00
N ASN A 27 -5.45 4.17 6.78
CA ASN A 27 -4.37 4.18 7.75
C ASN A 27 -3.28 5.22 7.44
N ALA A 28 -3.38 5.94 6.33
CA ALA A 28 -2.43 6.99 5.97
C ALA A 28 -2.73 8.27 6.76
N GLU A 29 -1.71 8.83 7.37
CA GLU A 29 -1.80 10.16 7.98
C GLU A 29 -1.94 11.24 6.90
N LYS A 30 -2.40 12.45 7.30
CA LYS A 30 -2.75 13.55 6.39
C LYS A 30 -1.66 13.92 5.37
N ASP A 31 -0.39 13.79 5.76
CA ASP A 31 0.74 14.16 4.92
C ASP A 31 1.36 12.97 4.17
N MET A 32 0.91 11.73 4.46
CA MET A 32 1.38 10.54 3.75
C MET A 32 0.73 10.43 2.38
N ILE A 33 1.48 9.95 1.39
CA ILE A 33 0.97 9.70 0.03
C ILE A 33 0.92 8.21 -0.22
N VAL A 34 -0.24 7.68 -0.56
CA VAL A 34 -0.42 6.31 -1.03
C VAL A 34 -0.56 6.32 -2.56
N ALA A 35 0.30 5.59 -3.26
CA ALA A 35 0.29 5.47 -4.71
C ALA A 35 0.27 4.01 -5.15
N ARG A 36 -0.45 3.72 -6.23
CA ARG A 36 -0.35 2.44 -6.95
C ARG A 36 0.57 2.64 -8.15
N ILE A 37 1.62 1.84 -8.23
CA ILE A 37 2.64 1.98 -9.29
C ILE A 37 2.49 0.93 -10.40
N GLY A 38 1.84 -0.19 -10.09
CA GLY A 38 1.69 -1.32 -10.99
C GLY A 38 0.50 -2.19 -10.61
N GLY A 39 0.41 -3.38 -11.20
CA GLY A 39 -0.70 -4.32 -11.03
C GLY A 39 -1.21 -4.43 -9.59
N ASP A 40 -0.45 -5.06 -8.70
CA ASP A 40 -0.74 -5.19 -7.28
C ASP A 40 0.33 -4.53 -6.39
N GLU A 41 1.08 -3.58 -6.96
CA GLU A 41 2.19 -2.90 -6.33
C GLU A 41 1.79 -1.50 -5.85
N PHE A 42 2.05 -1.23 -4.56
CA PHE A 42 1.75 0.03 -3.89
C PHE A 42 3.01 0.61 -3.23
N VAL A 43 3.07 1.94 -3.16
CA VAL A 43 4.11 2.71 -2.48
C VAL A 43 3.45 3.69 -1.52
N ILE A 44 4.03 3.83 -0.33
CA ILE A 44 3.66 4.88 0.63
C ILE A 44 4.85 5.81 0.81
N LEU A 45 4.65 7.09 0.55
CA LEU A 45 5.59 8.14 0.91
C LEU A 45 5.24 8.65 2.30
N ILE A 46 6.18 8.52 3.23
CA ILE A 46 6.05 9.04 4.59
C ILE A 46 6.99 10.26 4.72
N PRO A 47 6.48 11.49 4.65
CA PRO A 47 7.30 12.67 4.87
C PRO A 47 7.67 12.80 6.35
N ASN A 48 8.75 13.53 6.62
CA ASN A 48 9.18 13.88 7.98
C ASN A 48 9.41 12.68 8.90
N VAL A 49 9.83 11.54 8.35
CA VAL A 49 10.42 10.48 9.17
C VAL A 49 11.69 11.04 9.80
N GLY A 50 11.60 11.40 11.08
CA GLY A 50 12.78 11.73 11.86
C GLY A 50 13.74 10.55 11.77
N PHE A 51 15.00 10.80 11.43
CA PHE A 51 16.02 9.77 11.57
C PHE A 51 15.95 9.28 13.02
N PRO A 52 15.88 7.95 13.28
CA PRO A 52 16.07 7.47 14.63
C PRO A 52 17.40 8.04 15.09
N GLN A 53 17.38 8.86 16.15
CA GLN A 53 18.61 9.36 16.76
C GLN A 53 19.38 8.12 17.19
N VAL A 54 20.43 7.77 16.44
CA VAL A 54 21.38 6.76 16.86
C VAL A 54 22.10 7.40 18.05
N GLY A 55 21.63 7.08 19.25
CA GLY A 55 22.31 7.43 20.49
C GLY A 55 23.73 6.88 20.38
N THR A 56 24.70 7.78 20.25
CA THR A 56 26.12 7.40 20.33
C THR A 56 26.38 7.10 21.81
N ILE A 57 26.74 5.84 22.09
CA ILE A 57 27.21 5.36 23.40
C ILE A 57 28.62 5.87 23.68
#